data_AF-A0A822IU05-F1
#
_entry.id   AF-A0A822IU05-F1
#
_cell.length_a   1.000
_cell.length_b   1.000
_cell.length_c   1.000
_cell.angle_alpha   90.00
_cell.angle_beta   90.00
_cell.angle_gamma   90.00
#
_symmetry.space_group_name_H-M   'P 1'
#
loop_
_entity.id
_entity.type
_entity.pdbx_description
1 polymer ?
#
loop_
_entity_poly.entity_id
_entity_poly.type
_entity_poly.pdbx_seq_one_letter_code
_entity_poly.pdbx_strand_id
1 'polypeptide(L)'
;MKFGGTSVGDGIRIRHVAELAKKYRDEGNEIALVTSALSGVTDALLKNAKDASETGKTSGVKEFIADLTKQHHKAVKDAIGNSGIEEKVTHHLDQRIEELEKALIGICYLGELTPRSIDYISSYGERLAAPIIAGSFNSLGVNSCSFTGGEAGIITTDEYGNAKPLEGSYSLVKERIEPLLNECIPVICGFIAQNEA
;
A
#
# COMPACT_ATOMS: atom_id res chain seq x y z
N MET A 1 7.38 -9.55 -10.02
CA MET A 1 8.55 -8.75 -9.55
C MET A 1 8.25 -8.20 -8.17
N LYS A 2 9.20 -8.16 -7.24
CA LYS A 2 8.99 -7.58 -5.88
C LYS A 2 9.97 -6.45 -5.62
N PHE A 3 9.48 -5.33 -5.11
CA PHE A 3 10.29 -4.16 -4.75
C PHE A 3 10.17 -3.85 -3.25
N GLY A 4 11.31 -3.65 -2.58
CA GLY A 4 11.36 -3.28 -1.16
C GLY A 4 11.29 -1.78 -0.94
N GLY A 5 11.12 -1.35 0.31
CA GLY A 5 10.92 0.06 0.64
C GLY A 5 12.07 0.99 0.23
N THR A 6 13.30 0.48 0.12
CA THR A 6 14.42 1.25 -0.45
C THR A 6 14.26 1.49 -1.96
N SER A 7 13.75 0.50 -2.69
CA SER A 7 13.49 0.56 -4.13
C SER A 7 12.28 1.43 -4.50
N VAL A 8 11.37 1.67 -3.56
CA VAL A 8 10.20 2.54 -3.73
C VAL A 8 10.20 3.70 -2.73
N GLY A 9 11.38 4.14 -2.29
CA GLY A 9 11.51 5.08 -1.15
C GLY A 9 10.93 6.47 -1.39
N ASP A 10 10.76 6.87 -2.65
CA ASP A 10 10.24 8.16 -3.09
C ASP A 10 9.64 8.03 -4.50
N GLY A 11 9.01 9.10 -4.99
CA GLY A 11 8.34 9.09 -6.29
C GLY A 11 9.29 8.92 -7.48
N ILE A 12 10.52 9.41 -7.41
CA ILE A 12 11.53 9.23 -8.46
C ILE A 12 11.88 7.74 -8.58
N ARG A 13 12.04 7.06 -7.45
CA ARG A 13 12.30 5.62 -7.43
C ARG A 13 11.11 4.81 -7.89
N ILE A 14 9.89 5.20 -7.49
CA ILE A 14 8.65 4.58 -8.01
C ILE A 14 8.58 4.70 -9.53
N ARG A 15 8.88 5.89 -10.08
CA ARG A 15 8.91 6.12 -11.51
C ARG A 15 9.88 5.17 -12.21
N HIS A 16 11.09 5.05 -11.68
CA HIS A 16 12.11 4.16 -12.21
C HIS A 16 11.68 2.67 -12.15
N VAL A 17 11.03 2.25 -11.06
CA VAL A 17 10.46 0.90 -10.94
C VAL A 17 9.39 0.65 -12.01
N ALA A 18 8.51 1.61 -12.25
CA ALA A 18 7.47 1.51 -13.28
C ALA A 18 8.07 1.43 -14.69
N GLU A 19 9.09 2.24 -15.00
CA GLU A 19 9.82 2.19 -16.28
C GLU A 19 10.53 0.84 -16.48
N LEU A 20 11.16 0.30 -15.43
CA LEU A 20 11.81 -1.01 -15.48
C LEU A 20 10.80 -2.12 -15.77
N ALA A 21 9.71 -2.19 -15.03
CA ALA A 21 8.68 -3.21 -15.24
C ALA A 21 7.97 -3.04 -16.59
N LYS A 22 7.75 -1.81 -17.06
CA LYS A 22 7.25 -1.55 -18.41
C LYS A 22 8.18 -2.14 -19.47
N LYS A 23 9.50 -1.97 -19.34
CA LYS A 23 10.45 -2.55 -20.29
C LYS A 23 10.28 -4.07 -20.43
N TYR A 24 10.19 -4.79 -19.30
CA TYR A 24 9.94 -6.24 -19.35
C TYR A 24 8.57 -6.57 -19.95
N ARG A 25 7.55 -5.74 -19.73
CA ARG A 25 6.24 -5.91 -20.35
C ARG A 25 6.30 -5.73 -21.86
N ASP A 26 7.02 -4.73 -22.35
CA ASP A 26 7.22 -4.46 -23.77
C ASP A 26 8.00 -5.60 -24.47
N GLU A 27 8.83 -6.34 -23.72
CA GLU A 27 9.53 -7.55 -24.18
C GLU A 27 8.61 -8.79 -24.23
N GLY A 28 7.33 -8.66 -23.90
CA GLY A 28 6.33 -9.72 -23.97
C GLY A 28 6.13 -10.52 -22.68
N ASN A 29 6.69 -10.07 -21.55
CA ASN A 29 6.53 -10.77 -20.28
C ASN A 29 5.16 -10.46 -19.61
N GLU A 30 4.59 -11.47 -18.97
CA GLU A 30 3.49 -11.34 -18.01
C GLU A 30 4.05 -10.92 -16.64
N ILE A 31 3.53 -9.82 -16.07
CA ILE A 31 4.11 -9.22 -14.87
C ILE A 31 3.02 -8.93 -13.84
N ALA A 32 3.15 -9.53 -12.67
CA ALA A 32 2.57 -9.01 -11.43
C ALA A 32 3.67 -8.32 -10.62
N LEU A 33 3.38 -7.14 -10.07
CA LEU A 33 4.31 -6.37 -9.23
C LEU A 33 3.85 -6.43 -7.77
N VAL A 34 4.76 -6.74 -6.84
CA VAL A 34 4.52 -6.68 -5.40
C VAL A 34 5.35 -5.55 -4.81
N THR A 35 4.75 -4.69 -3.99
CA THR A 35 5.46 -3.57 -3.36
C THR A 35 5.38 -3.61 -1.85
N SER A 36 6.45 -3.15 -1.20
CA SER A 36 6.43 -2.71 0.20
C SER A 36 5.97 -1.25 0.32
N ALA A 37 5.78 -0.77 1.55
CA ALA A 37 5.61 0.64 1.85
C ALA A 37 6.80 1.52 1.40
N LEU A 38 6.60 2.84 1.31
CA LEU A 38 7.72 3.77 1.14
C LEU A 38 8.68 3.67 2.33
N SER A 39 9.94 4.01 2.10
CA SER A 39 11.00 3.93 3.11
C SER A 39 10.61 4.67 4.40
N GLY A 40 10.69 3.96 5.53
CA GLY A 40 10.41 4.50 6.87
C GLY A 40 8.93 4.63 7.24
N VAL A 41 7.99 4.38 6.31
CA VAL A 41 6.55 4.55 6.58
C VAL A 41 6.02 3.50 7.56
N THR A 42 6.38 2.23 7.39
CA THR A 42 5.94 1.15 8.30
C THR A 42 6.38 1.41 9.74
N ASP A 43 7.65 1.78 9.94
CA ASP A 43 8.18 2.10 11.27
C ASP A 43 7.49 3.32 11.88
N ALA A 44 7.22 4.35 11.07
CA ALA A 44 6.50 5.54 11.52
C ALA A 44 5.04 5.23 11.90
N LEU A 45 4.35 4.38 11.14
CA LEU A 45 2.99 3.92 11.44
C LEU A 45 2.94 3.19 12.78
N LEU A 46 3.84 2.21 12.99
CA LEU A 46 3.91 1.43 14.22
C LEU A 46 4.26 2.29 15.43
N LYS A 47 5.22 3.22 15.28
CA LYS A 47 5.59 4.16 16.35
C LYS A 47 4.42 5.04 16.73
N ASN A 48 3.72 5.64 15.77
CA ASN A 48 2.62 6.55 16.05
C ASN A 48 1.39 5.81 16.60
N ALA A 49 1.14 4.56 16.21
CA ALA A 49 0.11 3.73 16.84
C ALA A 49 0.40 3.48 18.32
N LYS A 50 1.66 3.18 18.65
CA LYS A 50 2.11 3.00 20.04
C LYS A 50 1.98 4.30 20.84
N ASP A 51 2.54 5.39 20.34
CA ASP A 51 2.48 6.71 20.99
C ASP A 51 1.02 7.16 21.18
N ALA A 52 0.14 6.89 20.21
CA ALA A 52 -1.28 7.17 20.31
C ALA A 52 -1.92 6.44 21.51
N SER A 53 -1.63 5.14 21.67
CA SER A 53 -2.18 4.33 22.76
C SER A 53 -1.65 4.69 24.15
N GLU A 54 -0.40 5.18 24.24
CA GLU A 54 0.24 5.47 25.53
C GLU A 54 -0.03 6.90 26.02
N THR A 55 -0.14 7.87 25.10
CA THR A 55 -0.20 9.30 25.47
C THR A 55 -1.60 9.89 25.43
N GLY A 56 -2.52 9.32 24.64
CA GLY A 56 -3.85 9.90 24.39
C GLY A 56 -3.83 11.26 23.67
N LYS A 57 -2.68 11.71 23.15
CA LYS A 57 -2.52 13.04 22.54
C LYS A 57 -2.86 13.00 21.04
N THR A 58 -4.05 13.48 20.70
CA THR A 58 -4.49 13.59 19.29
C THR A 58 -3.68 14.59 18.47
N SER A 59 -2.97 15.53 19.10
CA SER A 59 -2.09 16.47 18.39
C SER A 59 -0.94 15.76 17.68
N GLY A 60 -0.35 14.73 18.30
CA GLY A 60 0.73 13.95 17.69
C GLY A 60 0.24 13.15 16.47
N VAL A 61 -0.99 12.62 16.54
CA VAL A 61 -1.63 11.97 15.39
C VAL A 61 -1.78 12.95 14.23
N LYS A 62 -2.26 14.17 14.48
CA LYS A 62 -2.43 15.19 13.42
C LYS A 62 -1.12 15.60 12.77
N GLU A 63 -0.06 15.77 13.56
CA GLU A 63 1.28 16.08 13.06
C GLU A 63 1.80 14.95 12.16
N PHE A 64 1.68 13.69 12.63
CA PHE A 64 2.06 12.52 11.84
C PHE A 64 1.28 12.40 10.53
N ILE A 65 -0.05 12.59 10.58
CA ILE A 65 -0.90 12.54 9.38
C ILE A 65 -0.48 13.63 8.37
N ALA A 66 -0.19 14.85 8.83
CA ALA A 66 0.29 15.91 7.95
C ALA A 66 1.61 15.55 7.25
N ASP A 67 2.57 14.97 7.98
CA ASP A 67 3.85 14.52 7.43
C ASP A 67 3.67 13.36 6.44
N LEU A 68 2.82 12.39 6.79
CA LEU A 68 2.50 11.24 5.94
C LEU A 68 1.85 11.70 4.63
N THR A 69 0.88 12.61 4.69
CA THR A 69 0.23 13.21 3.53
C THR A 69 1.24 13.91 2.64
N LYS A 70 2.08 14.77 3.22
CA LYS A 70 3.12 15.50 2.48
C LYS A 70 4.10 14.56 1.78
N GLN A 71 4.54 13.49 2.45
CA GLN A 71 5.43 12.50 1.87
C GLN A 71 4.79 11.80 0.66
N HIS A 72 3.54 11.37 0.79
CA HIS A 72 2.86 10.62 -0.27
C HIS A 72 2.42 11.51 -1.44
N HIS A 73 1.95 12.73 -1.18
CA HIS A 73 1.66 13.72 -2.23
C HIS A 73 2.92 14.05 -3.04
N LYS A 74 4.07 14.20 -2.37
CA LYS A 74 5.35 14.37 -3.06
C LYS A 74 5.70 13.16 -3.92
N ALA A 75 5.51 11.95 -3.39
CA ALA A 75 5.75 10.73 -4.15
C ALA A 75 4.84 10.61 -5.38
N VAL A 76 3.56 10.98 -5.26
CA VAL A 76 2.61 11.05 -6.39
C VAL A 76 3.11 12.02 -7.45
N LYS A 77 3.42 13.26 -7.06
CA LYS A 77 3.89 14.31 -7.96
C LYS A 77 5.17 13.94 -8.70
N ASP A 78 6.11 13.31 -8.01
CA ASP A 78 7.39 12.91 -8.58
C ASP A 78 7.25 11.64 -9.46
N ALA A 79 6.23 10.79 -9.24
CA ALA A 79 6.05 9.51 -9.93
C ALA A 79 5.11 9.55 -11.14
N ILE A 80 4.15 10.47 -11.16
CA ILE A 80 3.02 10.47 -12.09
C ILE A 80 3.07 11.73 -12.96
N GLY A 81 3.38 11.55 -14.25
CA GLY A 81 3.52 12.69 -15.18
C GLY A 81 2.22 13.20 -15.80
N ASN A 82 1.07 12.57 -15.50
CA ASN A 82 -0.24 12.93 -16.05
C ASN A 82 -1.13 13.52 -14.95
N SER A 83 -1.55 14.77 -15.12
CA SER A 83 -2.31 15.52 -14.11
C SER A 83 -3.65 14.88 -13.73
N GLY A 84 -4.37 14.28 -14.69
CA GLY A 84 -5.65 13.63 -14.42
C GLY A 84 -5.50 12.32 -13.63
N ILE A 85 -4.38 11.60 -13.82
CA ILE A 85 -4.05 10.42 -13.01
C ILE A 85 -3.53 10.84 -11.64
N GLU A 86 -2.70 11.88 -11.58
CA GLU A 86 -2.17 12.47 -10.35
C GLU A 86 -3.29 12.86 -9.40
N GLU A 87 -4.29 13.61 -9.90
CA GLU A 87 -5.46 14.04 -9.11
C GLU A 87 -6.26 12.84 -8.58
N LYS A 88 -6.54 11.84 -9.44
CA LYS A 88 -7.27 10.64 -9.05
C LYS A 88 -6.56 9.85 -7.96
N VAL A 89 -5.24 9.64 -8.11
CA VAL A 89 -4.44 8.91 -7.12
C VAL A 89 -4.36 9.70 -5.81
N THR A 90 -4.13 11.02 -5.88
CA THR A 90 -4.10 11.89 -4.70
C THR A 90 -5.41 11.81 -3.91
N HIS A 91 -6.55 11.92 -4.60
CA HIS A 91 -7.86 11.82 -3.96
C HIS A 91 -8.07 10.46 -3.28
N HIS A 92 -7.65 9.36 -3.92
CA HIS A 92 -7.74 8.02 -3.33
C HIS A 92 -6.87 7.88 -2.07
N LEU A 93 -5.66 8.44 -2.11
CA LEU A 93 -4.74 8.45 -0.97
C LEU A 93 -5.31 9.26 0.20
N ASP A 94 -5.89 10.43 -0.06
CA ASP A 94 -6.48 11.28 0.97
C ASP A 94 -7.60 10.57 1.73
N GLN A 95 -8.47 9.84 1.03
CA GLN A 95 -9.52 9.03 1.66
C GLN A 95 -8.94 7.96 2.60
N ARG A 96 -7.87 7.29 2.17
CA ARG A 96 -7.18 6.27 2.98
C ARG A 96 -6.51 6.90 4.19
N ILE A 97 -5.86 8.04 4.02
CA ILE A 97 -5.22 8.77 5.12
C ILE A 97 -6.26 9.24 6.14
N GLU A 98 -7.44 9.68 5.71
CA GLU A 98 -8.53 10.05 6.61
C GLU A 98 -9.03 8.84 7.45
N GLU A 99 -9.12 7.65 6.85
CA GLU A 99 -9.44 6.42 7.58
C GLU A 99 -8.36 6.05 8.60
N LEU A 100 -7.08 6.21 8.24
CA LEU A 100 -5.96 5.98 9.14
C LEU A 100 -6.00 6.96 10.32
N GLU A 101 -6.26 8.25 10.07
CA GLU A 101 -6.39 9.27 11.11
C GLU A 101 -7.49 8.89 12.10
N LYS A 102 -8.67 8.52 11.60
CA LYS A 102 -9.80 8.08 12.45
C LYS A 102 -9.41 6.88 13.31
N ALA A 103 -8.71 5.89 12.76
CA ALA A 103 -8.26 4.73 13.50
C ALA A 103 -7.24 5.08 14.60
N LEU A 104 -6.26 5.93 14.29
CA LEU A 104 -5.27 6.41 15.27
C LEU A 104 -5.92 7.25 16.39
N ILE A 105 -6.88 8.11 16.05
CA ILE A 105 -7.65 8.86 17.05
C ILE A 105 -8.47 7.91 17.94
N GLY A 106 -9.07 6.87 17.36
CA GLY A 106 -9.74 5.82 18.13
C GLY A 106 -8.81 5.14 19.14
N ILE A 107 -7.60 4.79 18.71
CA ILE A 107 -6.55 4.23 19.58
C ILE A 107 -6.18 5.23 20.69
N CYS A 108 -6.05 6.53 20.38
CA CYS A 108 -5.82 7.57 21.41
C CYS A 108 -6.93 7.62 22.47
N TYR A 109 -8.18 7.49 22.08
CA TYR A 109 -9.30 7.60 23.01
C TYR A 109 -9.51 6.33 23.85
N LEU A 110 -9.27 5.16 23.26
CA LEU A 110 -9.38 3.89 23.96
C LEU A 110 -8.17 3.61 24.86
N GLY A 111 -6.99 4.09 24.48
CA GLY A 111 -5.74 3.75 25.19
C GLY A 111 -5.32 2.30 25.00
N GLU A 112 -5.82 1.64 23.95
CA GLU A 112 -5.59 0.22 23.66
C GLU A 112 -5.03 0.03 22.25
N LEU A 113 -3.98 -0.78 22.15
CA LEU A 113 -3.37 -1.17 20.88
C LEU A 113 -3.33 -2.70 20.76
N THR A 114 -4.36 -3.25 20.11
CA THR A 114 -4.47 -4.70 19.90
C THR A 114 -3.59 -5.17 18.71
N PRO A 115 -3.21 -6.46 18.63
CA PRO A 115 -2.54 -7.01 17.44
C PRO A 115 -3.30 -6.73 16.14
N ARG A 116 -4.64 -6.83 16.16
CA ARG A 116 -5.49 -6.47 15.03
C ARG A 116 -5.34 -5.01 14.62
N SER A 117 -5.30 -4.10 15.58
CA SER A 117 -5.07 -2.68 15.33
C SER A 117 -3.68 -2.43 14.77
N ILE A 118 -2.65 -3.14 15.24
CA ILE A 118 -1.27 -3.04 14.73
C ILE A 118 -1.21 -3.46 13.26
N ASP A 119 -1.79 -4.59 12.90
CA ASP A 119 -1.85 -5.06 11.51
C ASP A 119 -2.64 -4.10 10.63
N TYR A 120 -3.78 -3.60 11.12
CA TYR A 120 -4.59 -2.63 10.41
C TYR A 120 -3.82 -1.32 10.12
N ILE A 121 -3.15 -0.75 11.13
CA ILE A 121 -2.39 0.50 10.99
C ILE A 121 -1.16 0.30 10.10
N SER A 122 -0.38 -0.76 10.32
CA SER A 122 0.81 -1.03 9.51
C SER A 122 0.46 -1.30 8.04
N SER A 123 -0.73 -1.84 7.75
CA SER A 123 -1.19 -2.08 6.37
C SER A 123 -1.27 -0.83 5.50
N TYR A 124 -1.41 0.36 6.10
CA TYR A 124 -1.48 1.60 5.35
C TYR A 124 -0.20 1.90 4.58
N GLY A 125 0.95 1.36 5.00
CA GLY A 125 2.20 1.54 4.28
C GLY A 125 2.10 1.08 2.82
N GLU A 126 1.73 -0.19 2.60
CA GLU A 126 1.55 -0.74 1.26
C GLU A 126 0.29 -0.21 0.57
N ARG A 127 -0.82 -0.01 1.31
CA ARG A 127 -2.08 0.50 0.75
C ARG A 127 -1.94 1.93 0.19
N LEU A 128 -0.99 2.71 0.69
CA LEU A 128 -0.68 4.04 0.16
C LEU A 128 0.38 3.98 -0.95
N ALA A 129 1.28 2.99 -0.95
CA ALA A 129 2.33 2.86 -1.96
C ALA A 129 1.84 2.24 -3.28
N ALA A 130 1.04 1.17 -3.22
CA ALA A 130 0.59 0.43 -4.40
C ALA A 130 -0.18 1.29 -5.43
N PRO A 131 -1.11 2.18 -5.03
CA PRO A 131 -1.82 3.04 -5.98
C PRO A 131 -0.91 4.05 -6.69
N ILE A 132 0.19 4.49 -6.05
CA ILE A 132 1.16 5.41 -6.68
C ILE A 132 1.90 4.71 -7.82
N ILE A 133 2.32 3.46 -7.60
CA ILE A 133 3.01 2.67 -8.63
C ILE A 133 2.05 2.36 -9.78
N ALA A 134 0.81 1.96 -9.49
CA ALA A 134 -0.21 1.73 -10.51
C ALA A 134 -0.51 3.02 -11.31
N GLY A 135 -0.61 4.17 -10.63
CA GLY A 135 -0.72 5.48 -11.26
C GLY A 135 0.48 5.83 -12.15
N SER A 136 1.69 5.48 -11.73
CA SER A 136 2.90 5.69 -12.53
C SER A 136 2.88 4.86 -13.82
N PHE A 137 2.48 3.59 -13.76
CA PHE A 137 2.24 2.75 -14.95
C PHE A 137 1.19 3.36 -15.87
N ASN A 138 0.06 3.78 -15.32
CA ASN A 138 -1.00 4.39 -16.12
C ASN A 138 -0.51 5.68 -16.81
N SER A 139 0.32 6.49 -16.13
CA SER A 139 0.94 7.67 -16.75
C SER A 139 1.97 7.35 -17.84
N LEU A 140 2.51 6.12 -17.83
CA LEU A 140 3.38 5.56 -18.87
C LEU A 140 2.60 4.93 -20.04
N GLY A 141 1.27 4.97 -20.00
CA GLY A 141 0.41 4.31 -20.99
C GLY A 141 0.32 2.80 -20.82
N VAL A 142 0.71 2.26 -19.66
CA VAL A 142 0.54 0.85 -19.32
C VAL A 142 -0.65 0.71 -18.38
N ASN A 143 -1.66 -0.05 -18.80
CA ASN A 143 -2.82 -0.31 -17.96
C ASN A 143 -2.37 -0.99 -16.64
N SER A 144 -2.85 -0.48 -15.51
CA SER A 144 -2.48 -1.00 -14.19
C SER A 144 -3.53 -0.65 -13.13
N CYS A 145 -3.70 -1.56 -12.18
CA CYS A 145 -4.54 -1.40 -11.01
C CYS A 145 -3.81 -1.96 -9.77
N SER A 146 -4.16 -1.45 -8.60
CA SER A 146 -3.58 -1.88 -7.32
C SER A 146 -4.55 -2.75 -6.53
N PHE A 147 -4.01 -3.74 -5.80
CA PHE A 147 -4.76 -4.67 -4.96
C PHE A 147 -4.10 -4.77 -3.58
N THR A 148 -4.90 -4.90 -2.53
CA THR A 148 -4.46 -5.47 -1.26
C THR A 148 -4.15 -6.97 -1.42
N GLY A 149 -3.43 -7.56 -0.46
CA GLY A 149 -3.20 -9.01 -0.50
C GLY A 149 -4.50 -9.82 -0.45
N GLY A 150 -5.49 -9.36 0.33
CA GLY A 150 -6.82 -9.97 0.39
C GLY A 150 -7.58 -9.91 -0.94
N GLU A 151 -7.61 -8.74 -1.58
CA GLU A 151 -8.21 -8.58 -2.92
C GLU A 151 -7.49 -9.45 -3.95
N ALA A 152 -6.16 -9.57 -3.86
CA ALA A 152 -5.37 -10.45 -4.70
C ALA A 152 -5.60 -11.95 -4.43
N GLY A 153 -6.32 -12.32 -3.36
CA GLY A 153 -6.69 -13.70 -3.05
C GLY A 153 -5.86 -14.36 -1.95
N ILE A 154 -5.04 -13.61 -1.21
CA ILE A 154 -4.28 -14.13 -0.07
C ILE A 154 -5.17 -14.12 1.17
N ILE A 155 -5.57 -15.32 1.60
CA ILE A 155 -6.39 -15.54 2.78
C ILE A 155 -5.56 -16.20 3.88
N THR A 156 -5.66 -15.72 5.11
CA THR A 156 -4.83 -16.17 6.23
C THR A 156 -5.65 -16.67 7.42
N THR A 157 -4.96 -17.31 8.37
CA THR A 157 -5.44 -17.45 9.75
C THR A 157 -5.70 -16.09 10.40
N ASP A 158 -6.42 -16.09 11.52
CA ASP A 158 -6.78 -14.89 12.31
C ASP A 158 -5.73 -14.51 13.37
N GLU A 159 -4.56 -15.14 13.35
CA GLU A 159 -3.41 -14.85 14.21
C GLU A 159 -2.73 -13.52 13.79
N TYR A 160 -3.35 -12.39 14.10
CA TYR A 160 -2.79 -11.06 13.82
C TYR A 160 -1.33 -10.90 14.31
N GLY A 161 -0.48 -10.28 13.48
CA GLY A 161 0.96 -10.14 13.68
C GLY A 161 1.79 -11.33 13.21
N ASN A 162 1.18 -12.51 12.99
CA ASN A 162 1.88 -13.70 12.51
C ASN A 162 0.96 -14.63 11.68
N ALA A 163 0.05 -14.03 10.91
CA ALA A 163 -0.96 -14.75 10.17
C ALA A 163 -0.32 -15.62 9.08
N LYS A 164 -0.84 -16.84 8.90
CA LYS A 164 -0.30 -17.81 7.92
C LYS A 164 -1.24 -17.93 6.73
N PRO A 165 -0.74 -17.87 5.48
CA PRO A 165 -1.55 -18.12 4.31
C PRO A 165 -2.19 -19.51 4.33
N LEU A 166 -3.47 -19.57 4.01
CA LEU A 166 -4.23 -20.81 3.85
C LEU A 166 -4.02 -21.37 2.45
N GLU A 167 -4.09 -22.70 2.29
CA GLU A 167 -3.87 -23.37 1.00
C GLU A 167 -4.80 -22.87 -0.11
N GLY A 168 -6.04 -22.50 0.21
CA GLY A 168 -7.00 -21.92 -0.74
C GLY A 168 -6.51 -20.62 -1.41
N SER A 169 -5.54 -19.92 -0.80
CA SER A 169 -4.96 -18.70 -1.35
C SER A 169 -4.32 -18.91 -2.71
N TYR A 170 -3.67 -20.05 -2.95
CA TYR A 170 -3.00 -20.31 -4.23
C TYR A 170 -4.00 -20.35 -5.38
N SER A 171 -5.16 -20.99 -5.18
CA SER A 171 -6.24 -21.05 -6.16
C SER A 171 -6.88 -19.68 -6.37
N LEU A 172 -7.13 -18.93 -5.29
CA LEU A 172 -7.74 -17.60 -5.38
C LEU A 172 -6.82 -16.58 -6.07
N VAL A 173 -5.53 -16.59 -5.77
CA VAL A 173 -4.55 -15.72 -6.46
C VAL A 173 -4.52 -16.03 -7.94
N LYS A 174 -4.54 -17.31 -8.31
CA LYS A 174 -4.61 -17.72 -9.71
C LYS A 174 -5.89 -17.20 -10.38
N GLU A 175 -7.04 -17.42 -9.76
CA GLU A 175 -8.34 -16.98 -10.28
C GLU A 175 -8.42 -15.45 -10.47
N ARG A 176 -7.87 -14.67 -9.52
CA ARG A 176 -8.04 -13.21 -9.51
C ARG A 176 -6.95 -12.46 -10.28
N ILE A 177 -5.71 -12.96 -10.28
CA ILE A 177 -4.56 -12.24 -10.85
C ILE A 177 -4.20 -12.75 -12.25
N GLU A 178 -4.26 -14.06 -12.52
CA GLU A 178 -3.83 -14.62 -13.80
C GLU A 178 -4.59 -14.02 -15.01
N PRO A 179 -5.92 -13.80 -14.96
CA PRO A 179 -6.64 -13.18 -16.07
C PRO A 179 -6.14 -11.76 -16.40
N LEU A 180 -5.62 -11.04 -15.39
CA LEU A 180 -5.17 -9.66 -15.53
C LEU A 180 -3.78 -9.56 -16.20
N LEU A 181 -2.98 -10.62 -16.12
CA LEU A 181 -1.58 -10.61 -16.59
C LEU A 181 -1.47 -10.32 -18.09
N ASN A 182 -2.51 -10.60 -18.88
CA ASN A 182 -2.53 -10.30 -20.32
C ASN A 182 -3.01 -8.88 -20.63
N GLU A 183 -3.74 -8.23 -19.73
CA GLU A 183 -4.37 -6.94 -19.97
C GLU A 183 -3.69 -5.76 -19.27
N CYS A 184 -3.06 -6.00 -18.11
CA CYS A 184 -2.48 -4.96 -17.28
C CYS A 184 -1.29 -5.48 -16.46
N ILE A 185 -0.60 -4.58 -15.75
CA ILE A 185 0.34 -4.94 -14.70
C ILE A 185 -0.36 -4.74 -13.34
N PRO A 186 -0.85 -5.80 -12.67
CA PRO A 186 -1.40 -5.68 -11.33
C PRO A 186 -0.31 -5.35 -10.31
N VAL A 187 -0.59 -4.39 -9.42
CA VAL A 187 0.28 -3.98 -8.31
C VAL A 187 -0.31 -4.45 -6.99
N ILE A 188 0.29 -5.46 -6.37
CA ILE A 188 -0.18 -6.08 -5.14
C ILE A 188 0.58 -5.52 -3.94
N CYS A 189 -0.15 -5.15 -2.90
CA CYS A 189 0.41 -4.83 -1.58
C CYS A 189 1.12 -6.07 -1.03
N GLY A 190 2.41 -5.95 -0.71
CA GLY A 190 3.12 -6.97 0.06
C GLY A 190 2.70 -6.97 1.53
N PHE A 191 3.23 -7.93 2.30
CA PHE A 191 3.12 -8.06 3.76
C PHE A 191 1.70 -8.24 4.35
N ILE A 192 0.64 -7.74 3.69
CA ILE A 192 -0.73 -7.73 4.19
C ILE A 192 -1.59 -8.76 3.47
N ALA A 193 -2.64 -9.24 4.14
CA ALA A 193 -3.60 -10.20 3.63
C ALA A 193 -4.97 -10.00 4.30
N GLN A 194 -5.91 -10.90 4.05
CA GLN A 194 -7.24 -10.91 4.66
C GLN A 194 -7.46 -12.24 5.40
N ASN A 195 -8.10 -12.23 6.58
CA ASN A 195 -8.51 -13.47 7.24
C ASN A 195 -9.86 -13.97 6.69
N GLU A 196 -10.28 -15.20 7.04
CA GLU A 196 -11.54 -15.80 6.55
C GLU A 196 -12.83 -15.15 7.07
N ALA A 197 -12.74 -14.23 8.03
CA ALA A 197 -13.87 -13.67 8.77
C ALA A 197 -14.71 -12.65 7.98
#